data_AF-A0A5P2C9W7-F1
#
_entry.id   AF-A0A5P2C9W7-F1
#
_cell.length_a   1.000
_cell.length_b   1.000
_cell.length_c   1.000
_cell.angle_alpha   90.00
_cell.angle_beta   90.00
_cell.angle_gamma   90.00
#
_symmetry.space_group_name_H-M   'P 1'
#
loop_
_entity.id
_entity.type
_entity.pdbx_description
1 polymer ?
#
loop_
_entity_poly.entity_id
_entity_poly.type
_entity_poly.pdbx_seq_one_letter_code
_entity_poly.pdbx_strand_id
1 'polypeptide(L)'
;MLDRVGVRDGQPFILGGDGSYDLQLNRFLRELPSWGVRAENSVLGYARDVMLLVRFLETSRYGKPIWACDGDDLRAYKRVRLWCGGPGAVSVGTWNRSMAALDKWVAWSLDAGLLQRAPFRYVDKTVMTPAGPRRVHVNAEMGQYDGVADLLWDDVRCFFDPDLMGLLPDVSVPDASRNNWQEVLDLVVEKGWKCQYSEGERVLPLPRAEAALSRPADTECPSLRVWLRADVLAIFRFYSDEEIDFDVDLRELQGQERLELFCAFLREIGRRLGKPVLMHPEGAHGHPVLGFDVEADRVVLLAEPRVK
;
A
#
# COMPACT_ATOMS: atom_id res chain seq x y z
N MET A 1 30.15 26.13 -16.47
CA MET A 1 30.60 24.72 -16.41
C MET A 1 29.52 23.77 -16.97
N LEU A 2 28.23 24.03 -16.72
CA LEU A 2 27.11 23.16 -17.14
C LEU A 2 26.76 23.24 -18.65
N ASP A 3 26.89 24.40 -19.31
CA ASP A 3 26.63 24.53 -20.76
C ASP A 3 27.58 23.69 -21.65
N ARG A 4 28.79 23.42 -21.16
CA ARG A 4 29.79 22.61 -21.90
C ARG A 4 29.49 21.11 -21.92
N VAL A 5 28.47 20.65 -21.18
CA VAL A 5 28.13 19.22 -21.03
C VAL A 5 26.73 18.89 -21.58
N GLY A 6 26.08 19.83 -22.28
CA GLY A 6 24.78 19.60 -22.95
C GLY A 6 23.59 19.44 -21.99
N VAL A 7 23.65 20.05 -20.80
CA VAL A 7 22.55 20.05 -19.83
C VAL A 7 21.47 21.02 -20.33
N ARG A 8 20.25 20.52 -20.56
CA ARG A 8 19.09 21.36 -20.93
C ARG A 8 18.54 22.05 -19.68
N ASP A 9 17.88 23.19 -19.85
CA ASP A 9 17.17 23.84 -18.76
C ASP A 9 16.11 22.90 -18.16
N GLY A 10 16.04 22.81 -16.83
CA GLY A 10 15.20 21.83 -16.12
C GLY A 10 15.71 20.38 -16.08
N GLN A 11 16.85 20.04 -16.70
CA GLN A 11 17.41 18.69 -16.69
C GLN A 11 18.01 18.34 -15.31
N PRO A 12 17.56 17.25 -14.63
CA PRO A 12 18.14 16.86 -13.35
C PRO A 12 19.56 16.31 -13.53
N PHE A 13 20.39 16.57 -12.52
CA PHE A 13 21.74 16.04 -12.39
C PHE A 13 22.02 15.64 -10.94
N ILE A 14 23.01 14.77 -10.74
CA ILE A 14 23.44 14.26 -9.44
C ILE A 14 24.85 14.76 -9.15
N LEU A 15 25.04 15.26 -7.94
CA LEU A 15 26.35 15.58 -7.36
C LEU A 15 26.64 14.60 -6.22
N GLY A 16 27.91 14.23 -6.06
CA GLY A 16 28.40 13.51 -4.87
C GLY A 16 28.26 14.36 -3.60
N GLY A 17 28.39 13.75 -2.42
CA GLY A 17 28.35 14.48 -1.15
C GLY A 17 29.44 15.55 -1.00
N ASP A 18 30.54 15.41 -1.74
CA ASP A 18 31.64 16.37 -1.87
C ASP A 18 31.44 17.41 -2.99
N GLY A 19 30.30 17.37 -3.70
CA GLY A 19 30.01 18.23 -4.85
C GLY A 19 30.62 17.76 -6.17
N SER A 20 31.24 16.58 -6.22
CA SER A 20 31.79 16.01 -7.45
C SER A 20 30.71 15.71 -8.49
N TYR A 21 31.08 15.83 -9.77
CA TYR A 21 30.20 15.55 -10.90
C TYR A 21 30.64 14.28 -11.62
N ASP A 22 29.88 13.20 -11.45
CA ASP A 22 30.10 11.97 -12.21
C ASP A 22 29.58 12.12 -13.65
N LEU A 23 30.51 12.13 -14.61
CA LEU A 23 30.21 12.34 -16.03
C LEU A 23 29.29 11.26 -16.61
N GLN A 24 29.48 10.00 -16.22
CA GLN A 24 28.73 8.87 -16.78
C GLN A 24 27.36 8.74 -16.13
N LEU A 25 27.26 8.97 -14.82
CA LEU A 25 25.98 8.94 -14.12
C LEU A 25 25.06 10.06 -14.62
N ASN A 26 25.60 11.25 -14.87
CA ASN A 26 24.82 12.34 -15.42
C ASN A 26 24.57 12.20 -16.92
N ARG A 27 25.41 11.45 -17.65
CA ARG A 27 25.12 11.04 -19.03
C ARG A 27 23.90 10.13 -19.08
N PHE A 28 23.80 9.14 -18.19
CA PHE A 28 22.61 8.30 -18.05
C PHE A 28 21.34 9.13 -17.90
N LEU A 29 21.33 10.13 -17.01
CA LEU A 29 20.15 10.99 -16.81
C LEU A 29 19.77 11.81 -18.05
N ARG A 30 20.75 12.22 -18.86
CA ARG A 30 20.50 12.88 -20.15
C ARG A 30 19.89 11.95 -21.20
N GLU A 31 20.27 10.67 -21.16
CA GLU A 31 19.84 9.68 -22.16
C GLU A 31 18.57 8.92 -21.77
N LEU A 32 18.07 9.05 -20.53
CA LEU A 32 16.83 8.44 -20.04
C LEU A 32 15.61 8.55 -21.00
N PRO A 33 15.34 9.71 -21.64
CA PRO A 33 14.24 9.84 -22.61
C PRO A 33 14.38 8.94 -23.84
N SER A 34 15.62 8.74 -24.33
CA SER A 34 15.89 7.83 -25.44
C SER A 34 15.70 6.37 -25.06
N TRP A 35 15.82 6.07 -23.76
CA TRP A 35 15.51 4.78 -23.17
C TRP A 35 14.03 4.63 -22.79
N GLY A 36 13.14 5.52 -23.22
CA GLY A 36 11.69 5.38 -23.03
C GLY A 36 11.14 6.01 -21.74
N VAL A 37 11.95 6.73 -20.96
CA VAL A 37 11.48 7.52 -19.80
C VAL A 37 11.38 8.98 -20.23
N ARG A 38 10.30 9.33 -20.93
CA ARG A 38 10.14 10.64 -21.59
C ARG A 38 9.47 11.70 -20.72
N ALA A 39 8.63 11.31 -19.77
CA ALA A 39 7.92 12.24 -18.91
C ALA A 39 8.90 12.89 -17.91
N GLU A 40 8.89 14.23 -17.83
CA GLU A 40 9.82 14.99 -16.97
C GLU A 40 9.73 14.55 -15.49
N ASN A 41 8.51 14.34 -14.99
CA ASN A 41 8.29 13.83 -13.63
C ASN A 41 8.89 12.43 -13.41
N SER A 42 8.87 11.57 -14.45
CA SER A 42 9.50 10.25 -14.38
C SER A 42 11.02 10.34 -14.42
N VAL A 43 11.58 11.23 -15.23
CA VAL A 43 13.03 11.50 -15.28
C VAL A 43 13.51 12.01 -13.91
N LEU A 44 12.80 12.96 -13.31
CA LEU A 44 13.11 13.49 -11.99
C LEU A 44 12.98 12.42 -10.89
N GLY A 45 11.93 11.59 -10.95
CA GLY A 45 11.75 10.46 -10.04
C GLY A 45 12.90 9.46 -10.10
N TYR A 46 13.33 9.09 -11.31
CA TYR A 46 14.45 8.17 -11.52
C TYR A 46 15.77 8.78 -11.05
N ALA A 47 16.01 10.06 -11.36
CA ALA A 47 17.19 10.77 -10.88
C ALA A 47 17.26 10.79 -9.34
N ARG A 48 16.12 11.05 -8.68
CA ARG A 48 16.03 11.03 -7.21
C ARG A 48 16.29 9.64 -6.63
N ASP A 49 15.69 8.60 -7.20
CA ASP A 49 15.84 7.24 -6.71
C ASP A 49 17.28 6.72 -6.85
N VAL A 50 17.96 7.05 -7.96
CA VAL A 50 19.38 6.74 -8.18
C VAL A 50 20.29 7.55 -7.24
N MET A 51 20.00 8.85 -7.05
CA MET A 51 20.74 9.70 -6.12
C MET A 51 20.69 9.17 -4.68
N LEU A 52 19.53 8.68 -4.23
CA LEU A 52 19.39 8.11 -2.89
C LEU A 52 20.24 6.85 -2.71
N LEU A 53 20.40 6.02 -3.75
CA LEU A 53 21.34 4.90 -3.70
C LEU A 53 22.79 5.40 -3.61
N VAL A 54 23.18 6.38 -4.43
CA VAL A 54 24.53 6.97 -4.37
C VAL A 54 24.85 7.47 -2.97
N ARG A 55 23.94 8.24 -2.36
CA ARG A 55 24.10 8.73 -0.98
C ARG A 55 24.17 7.60 0.04
N PHE A 56 23.37 6.54 -0.13
CA PHE A 56 23.44 5.37 0.74
C PHE A 56 24.80 4.68 0.64
N LEU A 57 25.33 4.50 -0.56
CA LEU A 57 26.64 3.89 -0.76
C LEU A 57 27.77 4.74 -0.16
N GLU A 58 27.68 6.06 -0.34
CA GLU A 58 28.64 7.01 0.23
C GLU A 58 28.65 6.97 1.75
N THR A 59 27.47 7.08 2.37
CA THR A 59 27.32 7.22 3.83
C THR A 59 27.40 5.88 4.58
N SER A 60 26.85 4.83 4.00
CA SER A 60 26.61 3.55 4.69
C SER A 60 27.44 2.41 4.12
N ARG A 61 28.19 2.61 3.03
CA ARG A 61 29.06 1.61 2.39
C ARG A 61 30.47 2.13 2.12
N TYR A 62 31.01 2.93 3.05
CA TYR A 62 32.41 3.36 3.04
C TYR A 62 32.82 4.12 1.76
N GLY A 63 31.96 5.00 1.24
CA GLY A 63 32.30 5.78 0.05
C GLY A 63 32.28 4.97 -1.26
N LYS A 64 31.67 3.79 -1.28
CA LYS A 64 31.65 2.92 -2.46
C LYS A 64 30.95 3.63 -3.64
N PRO A 65 31.55 3.70 -4.84
CA PRO A 65 30.89 4.30 -5.99
C PRO A 65 29.75 3.39 -6.49
N ILE A 66 28.72 3.98 -7.11
CA ILE A 66 27.61 3.22 -7.70
C ILE A 66 28.08 2.18 -8.73
N TRP A 67 29.20 2.42 -9.40
CA TRP A 67 29.82 1.51 -10.37
C TRP A 67 30.40 0.23 -9.77
N ALA A 68 30.63 0.20 -8.45
CA ALA A 68 31.05 -0.99 -7.73
C ALA A 68 29.91 -1.64 -6.93
N CYS A 69 28.70 -1.05 -6.97
CA CYS A 69 27.53 -1.55 -6.25
C CYS A 69 27.20 -2.99 -6.65
N ASP A 70 26.87 -3.83 -5.66
CA ASP A 70 26.51 -5.24 -5.86
C ASP A 70 25.19 -5.59 -5.15
N GLY A 71 24.81 -6.88 -5.22
CA GLY A 71 23.59 -7.37 -4.59
C GLY A 71 23.57 -7.27 -3.06
N ASP A 72 24.72 -7.22 -2.39
CA ASP A 72 24.79 -7.11 -0.93
C ASP A 72 24.49 -5.68 -0.49
N ASP A 73 24.98 -4.70 -1.26
CA ASP A 73 24.64 -3.30 -1.10
C ASP A 73 23.15 -3.06 -1.34
N LEU A 74 22.60 -3.63 -2.42
CA LEU A 74 21.18 -3.49 -2.76
C LEU A 74 20.27 -4.08 -1.67
N ARG A 75 20.60 -5.27 -1.14
CA ARG A 75 19.86 -5.90 -0.04
C ARG A 75 19.90 -5.05 1.22
N ALA A 76 21.05 -4.45 1.53
CA ALA A 76 21.15 -3.58 2.69
C ALA A 76 20.41 -2.26 2.52
N TYR A 77 20.47 -1.68 1.32
CA TYR A 77 19.68 -0.51 0.96
C TYR A 77 18.18 -0.81 1.11
N LYS A 78 17.72 -1.96 0.63
CA LYS A 78 16.35 -2.46 0.82
C LYS A 78 15.96 -2.53 2.29
N ARG A 79 16.82 -3.07 3.17
CA ARG A 79 16.55 -3.11 4.62
C ARG A 79 16.30 -1.71 5.20
N VAL A 80 17.13 -0.74 4.84
CA VAL A 80 16.98 0.64 5.31
C VAL A 80 15.71 1.29 4.76
N ARG A 81 15.44 1.08 3.47
CA ARG A 81 14.30 1.65 2.76
C ARG A 81 12.96 0.99 3.11
N LEU A 82 12.92 -0.25 3.60
CA LEU A 82 11.66 -0.95 3.89
C LEU A 82 11.46 -1.34 5.36
N TRP A 83 12.51 -1.64 6.13
CA TRP A 83 12.37 -2.36 7.41
C TRP A 83 12.94 -1.61 8.63
N CYS A 84 13.76 -0.59 8.44
CA CYS A 84 14.41 0.11 9.56
C CYS A 84 13.60 1.29 10.14
N GLY A 85 12.41 1.61 9.60
CA GLY A 85 11.48 2.60 10.18
C GLY A 85 12.02 4.03 10.35
N GLY A 86 13.16 4.35 9.76
CA GLY A 86 13.81 5.67 9.87
C GLY A 86 13.29 6.70 8.86
N PRO A 87 13.81 7.94 8.87
CA PRO A 87 13.39 9.03 7.99
C PRO A 87 13.51 8.79 6.47
N GLY A 88 14.04 7.64 6.06
CA GLY A 88 14.16 7.19 4.66
C GLY A 88 13.38 5.91 4.33
N ALA A 89 12.55 5.42 5.25
CA ALA A 89 11.63 4.32 4.99
C ALA A 89 10.61 4.73 3.91
N VAL A 90 10.31 3.82 3.01
CA VAL A 90 9.38 4.01 1.91
C VAL A 90 8.50 2.78 1.73
N SER A 91 7.43 2.96 0.97
CA SER A 91 6.56 1.85 0.58
C SER A 91 7.24 0.86 -0.36
N VAL A 92 6.68 -0.36 -0.44
CA VAL A 92 7.02 -1.35 -1.47
C VAL A 92 6.79 -0.80 -2.88
N GLY A 93 5.74 -0.01 -3.11
CA GLY A 93 5.51 0.65 -4.41
C GLY A 93 6.60 1.66 -4.77
N THR A 94 7.01 2.51 -3.82
CA THR A 94 8.13 3.45 -4.01
C THR A 94 9.45 2.71 -4.19
N TRP A 95 9.65 1.61 -3.47
CA TRP A 95 10.80 0.73 -3.64
C TRP A 95 10.81 0.08 -5.03
N ASN A 96 9.67 -0.41 -5.52
CA ASN A 96 9.53 -0.99 -6.86
C ASN A 96 9.80 0.05 -7.95
N ARG A 97 9.42 1.32 -7.75
CA ARG A 97 9.84 2.42 -8.63
C ARG A 97 11.36 2.64 -8.57
N SER A 98 11.95 2.64 -7.37
CA SER A 98 13.41 2.72 -7.22
C SER A 98 14.10 1.57 -7.96
N MET A 99 13.56 0.35 -7.87
CA MET A 99 14.06 -0.80 -8.60
C MET A 99 13.95 -0.65 -10.11
N ALA A 100 12.84 -0.10 -10.62
CA ALA A 100 12.70 0.19 -12.05
C ALA A 100 13.74 1.21 -12.53
N ALA A 101 14.04 2.23 -11.72
CA ALA A 101 15.10 3.20 -12.01
C ALA A 101 16.50 2.54 -12.03
N LEU A 102 16.76 1.64 -11.07
CA LEU A 102 18.03 0.89 -10.99
C LEU A 102 18.19 -0.10 -12.13
N ASP A 103 17.13 -0.84 -12.49
CA ASP A 103 17.15 -1.75 -13.64
C ASP A 103 17.39 -0.98 -14.95
N LYS A 104 16.85 0.24 -15.05
CA LYS A 104 17.13 1.14 -16.17
C LYS A 104 18.59 1.58 -16.23
N TRP A 105 19.15 1.95 -15.08
CA TRP A 105 20.57 2.28 -14.95
C TRP A 105 21.47 1.10 -15.30
N VAL A 106 21.15 -0.11 -14.83
CA VAL A 106 21.91 -1.33 -15.17
C VAL A 106 21.87 -1.59 -16.67
N ALA A 107 20.69 -1.59 -17.28
CA ALA A 107 20.54 -1.86 -18.70
C ALA A 107 21.30 -0.83 -19.56
N TRP A 108 21.19 0.45 -19.23
CA TRP A 108 21.97 1.52 -19.87
C TRP A 108 23.47 1.33 -19.68
N SER A 109 23.92 0.98 -18.47
CA SER A 109 25.35 0.85 -18.16
C SER A 109 26.00 -0.35 -18.86
N LEU A 110 25.23 -1.42 -19.08
CA LEU A 110 25.66 -2.58 -19.87
C LEU A 110 25.80 -2.20 -21.36
N ASP A 111 24.80 -1.51 -21.91
CA ASP A 111 24.83 -1.04 -23.30
C ASP A 111 25.98 -0.05 -23.56
N ALA A 112 26.22 0.86 -22.61
CA ALA A 112 27.35 1.79 -22.64
C ALA A 112 28.73 1.14 -22.39
N GLY A 113 28.79 -0.17 -22.09
CA GLY A 113 30.03 -0.89 -21.79
C GLY A 113 30.71 -0.51 -20.46
N LEU A 114 29.99 0.18 -19.58
CA LEU A 114 30.50 0.61 -18.27
C LEU A 114 30.41 -0.52 -17.23
N LEU A 115 29.41 -1.39 -17.36
CA LEU A 115 29.30 -2.63 -16.61
C LEU A 115 29.57 -3.81 -17.53
N GLN A 116 30.34 -4.79 -17.06
CA GLN A 116 30.63 -6.02 -17.81
C GLN A 116 29.53 -7.09 -17.63
N ARG A 117 28.79 -7.02 -16.52
CA ARG A 117 27.66 -7.90 -16.20
C ARG A 117 26.72 -7.21 -15.23
N ALA A 118 25.47 -7.67 -15.18
CA ALA A 118 24.50 -7.14 -14.25
C ALA A 118 24.97 -7.37 -12.80
N PRO A 119 24.95 -6.33 -11.94
CA PRO A 119 25.44 -6.41 -10.56
C PRO A 119 24.42 -7.04 -9.60
N PHE A 120 23.17 -7.17 -10.03
CA PHE A 120 22.06 -7.67 -9.22
C PHE A 120 21.60 -9.04 -9.69
N ARG A 121 20.94 -9.78 -8.79
CA ARG A 121 20.31 -11.05 -9.12
C ARG A 121 18.95 -10.78 -9.74
N TYR A 122 18.64 -11.50 -10.81
CA TYR A 122 17.33 -11.46 -11.46
C TYR A 122 16.70 -12.85 -11.45
N VAL A 123 15.38 -12.90 -11.42
CA VAL A 123 14.58 -14.12 -11.45
C VAL A 123 13.48 -14.00 -12.50
N ASP A 124 13.18 -15.12 -13.14
CA ASP A 124 12.01 -15.19 -14.02
C ASP A 124 10.76 -15.36 -13.15
N LYS A 125 9.77 -14.50 -13.38
CA LYS A 125 8.43 -14.64 -12.83
C LYS A 125 7.41 -14.77 -13.95
N THR A 126 6.42 -15.62 -13.75
CA THR A 126 5.25 -15.65 -14.63
C THR A 126 4.24 -14.64 -14.09
N VAL A 127 3.95 -13.60 -14.86
CA VAL A 127 2.94 -12.60 -14.55
C VAL A 127 1.75 -12.82 -15.47
N MET A 128 0.56 -12.87 -14.90
CA MET A 128 -0.66 -12.95 -15.68
C MET A 128 -0.95 -11.58 -16.32
N THR A 129 -1.15 -11.56 -17.64
CA THR A 129 -1.55 -10.36 -18.38
C THR A 129 -2.91 -10.61 -19.05
N PRO A 130 -3.63 -9.57 -19.51
CA PRO A 130 -4.87 -9.76 -20.29
C PRO A 130 -4.69 -10.63 -21.54
N ALA A 131 -3.47 -10.77 -22.05
CA ALA A 131 -3.11 -11.61 -23.19
C ALA A 131 -2.60 -13.02 -22.78
N GLY A 132 -2.72 -13.38 -21.50
CA GLY A 132 -2.27 -14.65 -20.94
C GLY A 132 -0.98 -14.54 -20.10
N PRO A 133 -0.44 -15.68 -19.64
CA PRO A 133 0.74 -15.73 -18.79
C PRO A 133 1.98 -15.29 -19.56
N ARG A 134 2.67 -14.28 -19.04
CA ARG A 134 3.92 -13.74 -19.61
C ARG A 134 5.05 -13.95 -18.63
N ARG A 135 6.16 -14.53 -19.11
CA ARG A 135 7.40 -14.56 -18.33
C ARG A 135 8.06 -13.18 -18.38
N VAL A 136 8.31 -12.61 -17.20
CA VAL A 136 9.02 -11.35 -17.02
C VAL A 136 10.29 -11.61 -16.22
N HIS A 137 11.36 -10.97 -16.63
CA HIS A 137 12.64 -11.01 -15.94
C HIS A 137 12.66 -9.85 -14.94
N VAL A 138 12.64 -10.16 -13.65
CA VAL A 138 12.52 -9.13 -12.59
C VAL A 138 13.70 -9.20 -11.64
N ASN A 139 14.10 -8.05 -11.12
CA ASN A 139 15.13 -8.01 -10.09
C ASN A 139 14.67 -8.81 -8.85
N ALA A 140 15.53 -9.67 -8.32
CA ALA A 140 15.22 -10.51 -7.18
C ALA A 140 14.89 -9.68 -5.92
N GLU A 141 15.39 -8.44 -5.87
CA GLU A 141 15.14 -7.52 -4.78
C GLU A 141 13.89 -6.66 -4.96
N MET A 142 13.14 -6.81 -6.06
CA MET A 142 11.78 -6.28 -6.15
C MET A 142 11.02 -6.60 -4.87
N GLY A 143 10.34 -5.60 -4.32
CA GLY A 143 9.51 -5.80 -3.15
C GLY A 143 8.43 -6.81 -3.49
N GLN A 144 8.35 -7.87 -2.67
CA GLN A 144 7.27 -8.83 -2.74
C GLN A 144 6.20 -8.31 -1.79
N TYR A 145 4.97 -8.23 -2.29
CA TYR A 145 3.81 -8.07 -1.43
C TYR A 145 3.63 -9.40 -0.72
N ASP A 146 4.32 -9.59 0.41
CA ASP A 146 4.01 -10.68 1.34
C ASP A 146 2.74 -10.26 2.09
N GLY A 147 1.60 -10.27 1.40
CA GLY A 147 0.24 -10.27 1.96
C GLY A 147 -0.22 -9.13 2.89
N VAL A 148 0.58 -8.09 3.14
CA VAL A 148 0.26 -7.05 4.14
C VAL A 148 0.43 -5.65 3.53
N ALA A 149 -0.71 -5.06 3.14
CA ALA A 149 -0.98 -3.68 2.71
C ALA A 149 -0.60 -3.24 1.27
N ASP A 150 -1.64 -3.04 0.45
CA ASP A 150 -1.61 -2.65 -0.97
C ASP A 150 -1.89 -1.16 -1.19
N LEU A 151 -2.19 -0.40 -0.14
CA LEU A 151 -2.60 1.01 -0.22
C LEU A 151 -1.68 1.90 0.63
N LEU A 152 -1.30 3.05 0.07
CA LEU A 152 -0.54 4.07 0.77
C LEU A 152 -1.45 5.18 1.25
N TRP A 153 -1.21 5.64 2.47
CA TRP A 153 -1.94 6.73 3.07
C TRP A 153 -1.99 7.96 2.16
N ASP A 154 -0.86 8.35 1.56
CA ASP A 154 -0.81 9.52 0.68
C ASP A 154 -1.69 9.38 -0.56
N ASP A 155 -1.88 8.14 -1.05
CA ASP A 155 -2.70 7.84 -2.22
C ASP A 155 -4.20 7.78 -1.88
N VAL A 156 -4.55 7.46 -0.63
CA VAL A 156 -5.93 7.19 -0.22
C VAL A 156 -6.49 8.14 0.83
N ARG A 157 -5.69 9.06 1.39
CA ARG A 157 -6.08 9.94 2.50
C ARG A 157 -7.35 10.75 2.24
N CYS A 158 -7.70 11.02 0.98
CA CYS A 158 -8.97 11.68 0.64
C CYS A 158 -10.21 10.84 0.97
N PHE A 159 -10.10 9.51 0.98
CA PHE A 159 -11.14 8.58 1.42
C PHE A 159 -11.17 8.37 2.94
N PHE A 160 -10.27 9.03 3.67
CA PHE A 160 -10.22 9.05 5.13
C PHE A 160 -10.33 10.50 5.67
N ASP A 161 -10.83 11.42 4.84
CA ASP A 161 -11.11 12.80 5.22
C ASP A 161 -12.56 12.89 5.76
N PRO A 162 -12.76 13.19 7.06
CA PRO A 162 -14.10 13.27 7.64
C PRO A 162 -15.01 14.30 6.98
N ASP A 163 -14.45 15.36 6.39
CA ASP A 163 -15.24 16.39 5.72
C ASP A 163 -15.77 15.91 4.35
N LEU A 164 -15.14 14.90 3.76
CA LEU A 164 -15.52 14.34 2.46
C LEU A 164 -16.33 13.05 2.58
N MET A 165 -16.03 12.23 3.58
CA MET A 165 -16.54 10.87 3.71
C MET A 165 -17.56 10.70 4.84
N GLY A 166 -17.78 11.75 5.65
CA GLY A 166 -18.50 11.65 6.92
C GLY A 166 -17.57 11.22 8.07
N LEU A 167 -18.04 11.37 9.31
CA LEU A 167 -17.27 10.95 10.48
C LEU A 167 -17.25 9.43 10.61
N LEU A 168 -18.36 8.80 10.23
CA LEU A 168 -18.63 7.38 10.38
C LEU A 168 -19.01 6.78 9.02
N PRO A 169 -18.07 6.62 8.07
CA PRO A 169 -18.34 5.93 6.82
C PRO A 169 -18.87 4.51 7.08
N ASP A 170 -19.84 4.11 6.26
CA ASP A 170 -20.45 2.80 6.35
C ASP A 170 -19.52 1.75 5.73
N VAL A 171 -19.34 0.63 6.41
CA VAL A 171 -18.66 -0.54 5.86
C VAL A 171 -19.64 -1.70 5.83
N SER A 172 -19.82 -2.32 4.66
CA SER A 172 -20.78 -3.40 4.48
C SER A 172 -20.20 -4.65 3.82
N VAL A 173 -20.80 -5.81 4.13
CA VAL A 173 -20.62 -7.06 3.40
C VAL A 173 -21.95 -7.40 2.72
N PRO A 174 -22.06 -7.20 1.40
CA PRO A 174 -23.30 -7.46 0.69
C PRO A 174 -23.57 -8.97 0.53
N ASP A 175 -24.82 -9.30 0.20
CA ASP A 175 -25.30 -10.67 -0.01
C ASP A 175 -24.97 -11.59 1.19
N ALA A 176 -25.02 -11.06 2.40
CA ALA A 176 -24.74 -11.80 3.62
C ALA A 176 -25.92 -12.71 4.01
N SER A 177 -25.69 -13.48 5.06
CA SER A 177 -26.71 -14.30 5.68
C SER A 177 -26.52 -14.28 7.19
N ARG A 178 -27.52 -14.73 7.92
CA ARG A 178 -27.44 -14.99 9.37
C ARG A 178 -26.25 -15.87 9.75
N ASN A 179 -25.87 -16.83 8.90
CA ASN A 179 -24.69 -17.67 9.13
C ASN A 179 -23.39 -16.86 8.98
N ASN A 180 -23.32 -15.95 8.01
CA ASN A 180 -22.15 -15.07 7.86
C ASN A 180 -22.02 -14.11 9.06
N TRP A 181 -23.13 -13.60 9.60
CA TRP A 181 -23.11 -12.88 10.88
C TRP A 181 -22.53 -13.74 12.00
N GLN A 182 -22.92 -15.00 12.13
CA GLN A 182 -22.35 -15.90 13.14
C GLN A 182 -20.85 -16.11 12.92
N GLU A 183 -20.39 -16.26 11.68
CA GLU A 183 -18.97 -16.39 11.35
C GLU A 183 -18.16 -15.15 11.74
N VAL A 184 -18.73 -13.95 11.64
CA VAL A 184 -18.09 -12.71 12.13
C VAL A 184 -18.00 -12.71 13.66
N LEU A 185 -19.06 -13.09 14.37
CA LEU A 185 -19.04 -13.19 15.84
C LEU A 185 -17.98 -14.20 16.30
N ASP A 186 -17.91 -15.35 15.63
CA ASP A 186 -16.92 -16.39 15.93
C ASP A 186 -15.50 -15.90 15.63
N LEU A 187 -15.31 -15.15 14.54
CA LEU A 187 -14.03 -14.53 14.19
C LEU A 187 -13.57 -13.53 15.26
N VAL A 188 -14.47 -12.68 15.77
CA VAL A 188 -14.15 -11.71 16.84
C VAL A 188 -13.62 -12.43 18.08
N VAL A 189 -14.27 -13.53 18.47
CA VAL A 189 -13.86 -14.35 19.62
C VAL A 189 -12.54 -15.06 19.33
N GLU A 190 -12.38 -15.68 18.16
CA GLU A 190 -11.17 -16.41 17.75
C GLU A 190 -9.93 -15.52 17.69
N LYS A 191 -10.06 -14.30 17.16
CA LYS A 191 -8.97 -13.31 17.09
C LYS A 191 -8.69 -12.65 18.44
N GLY A 192 -9.54 -12.88 19.44
CA GLY A 192 -9.40 -12.28 20.77
C GLY A 192 -9.55 -10.77 20.75
N TRP A 193 -10.28 -10.21 19.79
CA TRP A 193 -10.54 -8.78 19.78
C TRP A 193 -11.41 -8.41 20.97
N LYS A 194 -11.04 -7.33 21.66
CA LYS A 194 -11.89 -6.78 22.70
C LYS A 194 -13.21 -6.38 22.05
N CYS A 195 -14.33 -6.82 22.63
CA CYS A 195 -15.64 -6.49 22.12
C CYS A 195 -16.65 -6.19 23.24
N GLN A 196 -17.72 -5.46 22.89
CA GLN A 196 -18.84 -5.16 23.78
C GLN A 196 -20.13 -5.18 22.97
N TYR A 197 -21.06 -6.06 23.33
CA TYR A 197 -22.40 -6.08 22.79
C TYR A 197 -23.34 -5.26 23.68
N SER A 198 -24.17 -4.43 23.05
CA SER A 198 -25.09 -3.51 23.73
C SER A 198 -26.46 -3.51 23.05
N GLU A 199 -27.51 -3.47 23.87
CA GLU A 199 -28.89 -3.23 23.46
C GLU A 199 -29.35 -1.93 24.11
N GLY A 200 -29.37 -0.85 23.31
CA GLY A 200 -29.41 0.52 23.84
C GLY A 200 -28.27 0.77 24.83
N GLU A 201 -28.61 1.26 26.02
CA GLU A 201 -27.62 1.54 27.08
C GLU A 201 -27.15 0.28 27.84
N ARG A 202 -27.77 -0.88 27.61
CA ARG A 202 -27.49 -2.10 28.39
C ARG A 202 -26.40 -2.92 27.74
N VAL A 203 -25.29 -3.12 28.45
CA VAL A 203 -24.22 -4.06 28.06
C VAL A 203 -24.62 -5.48 28.43
N LEU A 204 -24.51 -6.40 27.48
CA LEU A 204 -24.89 -7.80 27.63
C LEU A 204 -23.77 -8.73 27.10
N PRO A 205 -23.76 -10.03 27.49
CA PRO A 205 -22.89 -11.01 26.87
C PRO A 205 -23.14 -11.10 25.36
N LEU A 206 -22.09 -11.41 24.60
CA LEU A 206 -22.18 -11.57 23.14
C LEU A 206 -23.18 -12.70 22.79
N PRO A 207 -24.32 -12.40 22.12
CA PRO A 207 -25.32 -13.40 21.80
C PRO A 207 -24.92 -14.19 20.55
N ARG A 208 -25.74 -15.18 20.18
CA ARG A 208 -25.72 -15.73 18.82
C ARG A 208 -26.33 -14.76 17.82
N ALA A 209 -25.88 -14.83 16.57
CA ALA A 209 -26.38 -13.99 15.49
C ALA A 209 -27.91 -14.08 15.37
N GLU A 210 -28.47 -15.30 15.50
CA GLU A 210 -29.92 -15.51 15.47
C GLU A 210 -30.67 -14.69 16.52
N ALA A 211 -30.15 -14.60 17.75
CA ALA A 211 -30.81 -13.87 18.82
C ALA A 211 -30.71 -12.35 18.64
N ALA A 212 -29.59 -11.85 18.10
CA ALA A 212 -29.42 -10.43 17.79
C ALA A 212 -30.31 -9.97 16.62
N LEU A 213 -30.41 -10.80 15.57
CA LEU A 213 -31.12 -10.47 14.33
C LEU A 213 -32.63 -10.73 14.37
N SER A 214 -33.13 -11.56 15.28
CA SER A 214 -34.57 -11.85 15.40
C SER A 214 -35.33 -10.84 16.27
N ARG A 215 -34.72 -9.70 16.60
CA ARG A 215 -35.35 -8.69 17.45
C ARG A 215 -36.45 -7.92 16.72
N PRO A 216 -37.50 -7.47 17.42
CA PRO A 216 -38.54 -6.65 16.81
C PRO A 216 -37.98 -5.34 16.23
N ALA A 217 -38.43 -4.98 15.03
CA ALA A 217 -37.94 -3.80 14.29
C ALA A 217 -38.28 -2.45 14.96
N ASP A 218 -39.21 -2.44 15.92
CA ASP A 218 -39.57 -1.28 16.75
C ASP A 218 -38.67 -1.09 17.97
N THR A 219 -37.73 -2.02 18.21
CA THR A 219 -36.72 -1.89 19.27
C THR A 219 -35.43 -1.25 18.75
N GLU A 220 -34.69 -0.60 19.65
CA GLU A 220 -33.39 -0.01 19.30
C GLU A 220 -32.45 -1.08 18.72
N CYS A 221 -31.82 -0.76 17.58
CA CYS A 221 -30.89 -1.66 16.90
C CYS A 221 -29.70 -2.00 17.81
N PRO A 222 -29.45 -3.28 18.10
CA PRO A 222 -28.28 -3.68 18.86
C PRO A 222 -26.99 -3.28 18.17
N SER A 223 -25.94 -3.10 18.97
CA SER A 223 -24.60 -2.85 18.43
C SER A 223 -23.55 -3.74 19.06
N LEU A 224 -22.56 -4.12 18.24
CA LEU A 224 -21.35 -4.78 18.70
C LEU A 224 -20.16 -3.86 18.41
N ARG A 225 -19.54 -3.37 19.48
CA ARG A 225 -18.30 -2.61 19.42
C ARG A 225 -17.12 -3.56 19.42
N VAL A 226 -16.23 -3.46 18.45
CA VAL A 226 -15.01 -4.28 18.30
C VAL A 226 -13.80 -3.37 18.21
N TRP A 227 -12.83 -3.53 19.10
CA TRP A 227 -11.62 -2.73 19.12
C TRP A 227 -10.49 -3.46 18.39
N LEU A 228 -10.13 -2.95 17.21
CA LEU A 228 -8.98 -3.43 16.41
C LEU A 228 -7.66 -3.11 17.15
N ARG A 229 -7.66 -1.97 17.85
CA ARG A 229 -6.66 -1.53 18.82
C ARG A 229 -7.37 -0.71 19.89
N ALA A 230 -6.67 -0.34 20.97
CA ALA A 230 -7.25 0.40 22.10
C ALA A 230 -7.99 1.69 21.69
N ASP A 231 -7.64 2.26 20.54
CA ASP A 231 -8.04 3.55 20.01
C ASP A 231 -8.56 3.48 18.56
N VAL A 232 -8.97 2.29 18.10
CA VAL A 232 -9.57 2.07 16.78
C VAL A 232 -10.76 1.12 16.92
N LEU A 233 -11.95 1.65 16.69
CA LEU A 233 -13.23 0.99 16.92
C LEU A 233 -13.98 0.75 15.61
N ALA A 234 -14.51 -0.47 15.47
CA ALA A 234 -15.57 -0.81 14.52
C ALA A 234 -16.88 -1.05 15.29
N ILE A 235 -18.00 -0.53 14.78
CA ILE A 235 -19.32 -0.61 15.41
C ILE A 235 -20.27 -1.35 14.49
N PHE A 236 -20.45 -2.65 14.70
CA PHE A 236 -21.39 -3.46 13.94
C PHE A 236 -22.83 -3.17 14.35
N ARG A 237 -23.72 -3.08 13.35
CA ARG A 237 -25.15 -2.80 13.49
C ARG A 237 -25.96 -3.97 12.96
N PHE A 238 -26.82 -4.54 13.79
CA PHE A 238 -27.63 -5.70 13.42
C PHE A 238 -28.93 -5.26 12.73
N TYR A 239 -28.83 -4.55 11.60
CA TYR A 239 -29.99 -4.03 10.87
C TYR A 239 -30.74 -5.10 10.07
N SER A 240 -30.00 -6.00 9.41
CA SER A 240 -30.51 -7.03 8.53
C SER A 240 -29.65 -8.29 8.62
N ASP A 241 -30.19 -9.44 8.24
CA ASP A 241 -29.40 -10.65 8.05
C ASP A 241 -28.88 -10.81 6.62
N GLU A 242 -29.32 -9.97 5.68
CA GLU A 242 -28.92 -9.95 4.26
C GLU A 242 -27.66 -9.11 3.99
N GLU A 243 -27.25 -8.28 4.95
CA GLU A 243 -26.05 -7.43 4.89
C GLU A 243 -25.39 -7.39 6.27
N ILE A 244 -24.05 -7.33 6.32
CA ILE A 244 -23.32 -7.06 7.56
C ILE A 244 -22.85 -5.63 7.52
N ASP A 245 -23.38 -4.78 8.40
CA ASP A 245 -23.04 -3.36 8.47
C ASP A 245 -22.23 -3.03 9.69
N PHE A 246 -21.22 -2.16 9.52
CA PHE A 246 -20.50 -1.56 10.60
C PHE A 246 -19.91 -0.20 10.27
N ASP A 247 -19.87 0.67 11.28
CA ASP A 247 -19.26 1.99 11.20
C ASP A 247 -17.80 1.93 11.66
N VAL A 248 -16.94 2.80 11.10
CA VAL A 248 -15.61 3.10 11.66
C VAL A 248 -15.42 4.60 11.81
N ASP A 249 -14.63 5.04 12.79
CA ASP A 249 -14.38 6.48 13.00
C ASP A 249 -13.14 6.94 12.22
N LEU A 250 -13.33 7.85 11.25
CA LEU A 250 -12.20 8.34 10.46
C LEU A 250 -11.19 9.13 11.29
N ARG A 251 -11.58 9.73 12.41
CA ARG A 251 -10.63 10.41 13.32
C ARG A 251 -9.65 9.41 13.95
N GLU A 252 -10.07 8.16 14.08
CA GLU A 252 -9.27 7.05 14.60
C GLU A 252 -8.44 6.35 13.51
N LEU A 253 -8.77 6.54 12.24
CA LEU A 253 -8.13 5.89 11.08
C LEU A 253 -7.20 6.83 10.30
N GLN A 254 -6.35 7.58 11.01
CA GLN A 254 -5.44 8.57 10.40
C GLN A 254 -3.99 8.09 10.28
N GLY A 255 -3.49 8.01 9.05
CA GLY A 255 -2.09 7.68 8.77
C GLY A 255 -1.85 6.21 8.43
N GLN A 256 -0.64 5.92 7.94
CA GLN A 256 -0.30 4.63 7.33
C GLN A 256 -0.55 3.42 8.25
N GLU A 257 -0.07 3.45 9.49
CA GLU A 257 -0.22 2.32 10.43
C GLU A 257 -1.70 1.95 10.67
N ARG A 258 -2.56 2.95 10.80
CA ARG A 258 -4.00 2.75 11.05
C ARG A 258 -4.73 2.30 9.79
N LEU A 259 -4.32 2.78 8.62
CA LEU A 259 -4.79 2.26 7.33
C LEU A 259 -4.45 0.77 7.19
N GLU A 260 -3.23 0.37 7.52
CA GLU A 260 -2.79 -1.02 7.45
C GLU A 260 -3.58 -1.92 8.40
N LEU A 261 -3.80 -1.46 9.64
CA LEU A 261 -4.64 -2.12 10.62
C LEU A 261 -6.07 -2.32 10.11
N PHE A 262 -6.67 -1.27 9.54
CA PHE A 262 -8.01 -1.34 8.97
C PHE A 262 -8.07 -2.30 7.78
N CYS A 263 -7.12 -2.21 6.84
CA CYS A 263 -7.07 -3.14 5.71
C CYS A 263 -6.87 -4.59 6.14
N ALA A 264 -6.08 -4.85 7.19
CA ALA A 264 -5.93 -6.19 7.75
C ALA A 264 -7.26 -6.70 8.34
N PHE A 265 -7.99 -5.84 9.04
CA PHE A 265 -9.32 -6.16 9.57
C PHE A 265 -10.33 -6.51 8.47
N LEU A 266 -10.40 -5.71 7.40
CA LEU A 266 -11.26 -6.02 6.24
C LEU A 266 -10.89 -7.35 5.58
N ARG A 267 -9.59 -7.66 5.45
CA ARG A 267 -9.13 -8.95 4.92
C ARG A 267 -9.55 -10.13 5.80
N GLU A 268 -9.44 -10.00 7.12
CA GLU A 268 -9.84 -11.08 8.04
C GLU A 268 -11.33 -11.42 7.91
N ILE A 269 -12.18 -10.39 7.82
CA ILE A 269 -13.63 -10.57 7.60
C ILE A 269 -13.87 -11.17 6.21
N GLY A 270 -13.32 -10.54 5.16
CA GLY A 270 -13.57 -10.96 3.78
C GLY A 270 -13.08 -12.37 3.48
N ARG A 271 -11.92 -12.77 4.02
CA ARG A 271 -11.40 -14.16 3.92
C ARG A 271 -12.25 -15.17 4.67
N ARG A 272 -12.74 -14.82 5.87
CA ARG A 272 -13.62 -15.69 6.65
C ARG A 272 -14.90 -15.99 5.88
N LEU A 273 -15.47 -14.97 5.25
CA LEU A 273 -16.78 -15.06 4.59
C LEU A 273 -16.69 -15.46 3.10
N GLY A 274 -15.51 -15.34 2.48
CA GLY A 274 -15.34 -15.47 1.03
C GLY A 274 -16.11 -14.37 0.26
N LYS A 275 -16.21 -13.17 0.83
CA LYS A 275 -17.07 -12.08 0.34
C LYS A 275 -16.33 -10.75 0.31
N PRO A 276 -16.72 -9.81 -0.57
CA PRO A 276 -16.18 -8.46 -0.55
C PRO A 276 -16.59 -7.73 0.73
N VAL A 277 -15.74 -6.81 1.19
CA VAL A 277 -16.04 -5.91 2.31
C VAL A 277 -15.83 -4.49 1.82
N LEU A 278 -16.90 -3.69 1.77
CA LEU A 278 -16.96 -2.44 1.00
C LEU A 278 -17.12 -1.24 1.93
N MET A 279 -16.32 -0.20 1.74
CA MET A 279 -16.43 1.07 2.47
C MET A 279 -17.08 2.14 1.58
N HIS A 280 -18.10 2.79 2.13
CA HIS A 280 -18.89 3.83 1.50
C HIS A 280 -18.76 5.15 2.29
N PRO A 281 -18.92 6.32 1.65
CA PRO A 281 -19.18 7.55 2.39
C PRO A 281 -20.45 7.40 3.25
N GLU A 282 -20.46 8.03 4.42
CA GLU A 282 -21.56 7.97 5.39
C GLU A 282 -22.91 8.29 4.72
N GLY A 283 -23.84 7.34 4.77
CA GLY A 283 -25.18 7.43 4.19
C GLY A 283 -25.24 7.35 2.65
N ALA A 284 -24.13 7.10 1.96
CA ALA A 284 -24.04 7.07 0.49
C ALA A 284 -23.86 5.65 -0.06
N HIS A 285 -24.83 4.78 0.24
CA HIS A 285 -24.82 3.38 -0.22
C HIS A 285 -24.78 3.26 -1.75
N GLY A 286 -24.13 2.20 -2.25
CA GLY A 286 -24.01 1.91 -3.68
C GLY A 286 -22.80 2.54 -4.41
N HIS A 287 -22.02 3.38 -3.74
CA HIS A 287 -20.80 3.98 -4.29
C HIS A 287 -19.57 3.69 -3.42
N PRO A 288 -19.08 2.43 -3.40
CA PRO A 288 -17.93 2.07 -2.57
C PRO A 288 -16.66 2.74 -3.10
N VAL A 289 -15.81 3.24 -2.19
CA VAL A 289 -14.55 3.91 -2.54
C VAL A 289 -13.34 3.00 -2.37
N LEU A 290 -13.43 2.03 -1.45
CA LEU A 290 -12.37 1.11 -1.06
C LEU A 290 -13.02 -0.18 -0.57
N GLY A 291 -12.39 -1.33 -0.80
CA GLY A 291 -12.91 -2.59 -0.28
C GLY A 291 -11.99 -3.78 -0.46
N PHE A 292 -12.25 -4.84 0.29
CA PHE A 292 -11.60 -6.14 0.11
C PHE A 292 -12.13 -6.82 -1.15
N ASP A 293 -11.22 -7.17 -2.06
CA ASP A 293 -11.47 -7.96 -3.26
C ASP A 293 -11.08 -9.42 -3.02
N VAL A 294 -12.05 -10.32 -3.23
CA VAL A 294 -11.91 -11.76 -2.93
C VAL A 294 -10.91 -12.43 -3.86
N GLU A 295 -10.91 -12.10 -5.15
CA GLU A 295 -10.06 -12.74 -6.15
C GLU A 295 -8.61 -12.31 -6.02
N ALA A 296 -8.39 -11.03 -5.73
CA ALA A 296 -7.07 -10.47 -5.48
C ALA A 296 -6.55 -10.73 -4.06
N ASP A 297 -7.42 -11.17 -3.15
CA ASP A 297 -7.17 -11.40 -1.73
C ASP A 297 -6.53 -10.17 -1.05
N ARG A 298 -7.05 -8.99 -1.38
CA ARG A 298 -6.53 -7.71 -0.86
C ARG A 298 -7.54 -6.59 -0.87
N VAL A 299 -7.25 -5.55 -0.08
CA VAL A 299 -8.00 -4.30 -0.15
C VAL A 299 -7.53 -3.47 -1.34
N VAL A 300 -8.47 -3.02 -2.16
CA VAL A 300 -8.27 -2.24 -3.38
C VAL A 300 -9.08 -0.95 -3.36
N LEU A 301 -8.71 0.00 -4.22
CA LEU A 301 -9.54 1.16 -4.52
C LEU A 301 -10.64 0.76 -5.49
N LEU A 302 -11.85 1.24 -5.21
CA LEU A 302 -13.05 1.04 -6.03
C LEU A 302 -13.51 2.34 -6.69
N ALA A 303 -13.00 3.48 -6.20
CA ALA A 303 -13.18 4.79 -6.81
C ALA A 303 -11.83 5.49 -7.06
N GLU A 304 -11.79 6.41 -8.03
CA GLU A 304 -10.59 7.21 -8.30
C GLU A 304 -10.38 8.30 -7.23
N PRO A 305 -9.17 8.43 -6.65
CA PRO A 305 -8.85 9.51 -5.73
C PRO A 305 -9.00 10.88 -6.39
N ARG A 306 -9.66 11.82 -5.72
CA ARG A 306 -9.71 13.21 -6.18
C ARG A 306 -8.38 13.89 -5.84
N VAL A 307 -7.52 14.06 -6.84
CA VAL A 307 -6.27 14.83 -6.71
C VAL A 307 -6.62 16.30 -6.44
N LYS A 308 -6.15 16.86 -5.33
CA LYS A 308 -6.03 18.31 -5.11
C LYS A 308 -4.61 18.75 -5.43
#